data_AF-A0A0J8F5S3-F1
#
_entry.id   AF-A0A0J8F5S3-F1
#
_cell.length_a   1.000
_cell.length_b   1.000
_cell.length_c   1.000
_cell.angle_alpha   90.00
_cell.angle_beta   90.00
_cell.angle_gamma   90.00
#
_symmetry.space_group_name_H-M   'P 1'
#
loop_
_entity.id
_entity.type
_entity.pdbx_description
1 polymer ?
#
loop_
_entity_poly.entity_id
_entity_poly.type
_entity_poly.pdbx_seq_one_letter_code
_entity_poly.pdbx_strand_id
1 'polypeptide(L)'
;MESFVRNAAPTQRALIKHREQKPLQKSHNARMNEDYNQHWMSETGFSQLKEDDGEKLRSRSWHGQFRELTRKCIVRNLTQAAS
;
A
#
# COMPACT_ATOMS: atom_id res chain seq x y z
N MET A 1 -3.31 6.68 -31.95
CA MET A 1 -3.51 7.76 -30.96
C MET A 1 -4.92 7.64 -30.43
N GLU A 2 -5.25 6.47 -29.85
CA GLU A 2 -6.60 6.14 -29.40
C GLU A 2 -6.49 5.28 -28.14
N SER A 3 -7.47 5.40 -27.26
CA SER A 3 -7.64 4.73 -25.94
C SER A 3 -7.19 5.48 -24.68
N PHE A 4 -7.05 6.81 -24.72
CA PHE A 4 -7.06 7.58 -23.46
C PHE A 4 -8.51 7.67 -22.91
N VAL A 5 -8.84 6.68 -22.08
CA VAL A 5 -9.63 6.81 -20.85
C VAL A 5 -11.04 7.41 -21.02
N ARG A 6 -12.01 6.55 -21.36
CA ARG A 6 -13.38 6.67 -20.84
C ARG A 6 -13.54 5.63 -19.72
N ASN A 7 -13.68 6.09 -18.49
CA ASN A 7 -14.51 5.49 -17.44
C ASN A 7 -14.52 6.47 -16.26
N ALA A 8 -15.68 7.10 -16.05
CA ALA A 8 -15.93 8.03 -14.96
C ALA A 8 -16.61 7.29 -13.80
N ALA A 9 -15.99 7.32 -12.63
CA ALA A 9 -16.62 7.13 -11.33
C ALA A 9 -16.09 8.25 -10.40
N PRO A 10 -16.94 8.90 -9.59
CA PRO A 10 -16.51 10.04 -8.79
C PRO A 10 -15.54 9.55 -7.71
N THR A 11 -14.31 10.08 -7.73
CA THR A 11 -13.19 9.95 -6.78
C THR A 11 -12.07 8.93 -7.05
N GLN A 12 -12.05 8.20 -8.17
CA GLN A 12 -10.80 7.56 -8.60
C GLN A 12 -9.97 8.56 -9.41
N ARG A 13 -8.89 9.09 -8.81
CA ARG A 13 -7.85 9.85 -9.55
C ARG A 13 -7.48 9.04 -10.80
N ALA A 14 -7.52 9.68 -11.97
CA ALA A 14 -7.14 9.03 -13.22
C ALA A 14 -5.75 8.39 -13.06
N LEU A 15 -5.67 7.06 -13.24
CA LEU A 15 -4.42 6.32 -13.15
C LEU A 15 -3.60 6.58 -14.42
N ILE A 16 -2.53 7.36 -14.29
CA ILE A 16 -1.67 7.72 -15.41
C ILE A 16 -0.64 6.61 -15.61
N LYS A 17 -0.75 5.87 -16.73
CA LYS A 17 0.24 4.85 -17.11
C LYS A 17 1.52 5.50 -17.64
N HIS A 18 2.66 4.90 -17.31
CA HIS A 18 3.94 5.25 -17.91
C HIS A 18 4.00 4.78 -19.37
N ARG A 19 4.76 5.49 -20.20
CA ARG A 19 5.14 5.00 -21.53
C ARG A 19 6.11 3.83 -21.37
N GLU A 20 5.82 2.69 -22.01
CA GLU A 20 6.56 1.43 -21.83
C GLU A 20 7.88 1.37 -22.63
N GLN A 21 8.81 2.29 -22.37
CA GLN A 21 10.11 2.31 -23.05
C GLN A 21 11.16 1.43 -22.38
N LYS A 22 11.03 1.21 -21.07
CA LYS A 22 11.96 0.45 -20.23
C LYS A 22 11.21 -0.63 -19.45
N PRO A 23 11.87 -1.75 -19.09
CA PRO A 23 11.27 -2.81 -18.28
C PRO A 23 10.65 -2.32 -16.97
N LEU A 24 11.26 -1.30 -16.34
CA LEU A 24 10.76 -0.70 -15.10
C LEU A 24 9.41 0.01 -15.28
N GLN A 25 9.19 0.67 -16.41
CA GLN A 25 7.91 1.35 -16.68
C GLN A 25 6.80 0.32 -16.94
N LYS A 26 7.16 -0.78 -17.62
CA LYS A 26 6.27 -1.91 -17.84
C LYS A 26 5.87 -2.58 -16.51
N SER A 27 6.80 -2.77 -15.59
CA SER A 27 6.49 -3.33 -14.27
C SER A 27 5.64 -2.38 -13.40
N HIS A 28 5.86 -1.06 -13.52
CA HIS A 28 5.05 -0.06 -12.83
C HIS A 28 3.59 -0.06 -13.34
N ASN A 29 3.40 -0.11 -14.67
CA ASN A 29 2.07 -0.24 -15.27
C ASN A 29 1.40 -1.57 -14.90
N ALA A 30 2.16 -2.67 -14.81
CA ALA A 30 1.63 -3.97 -14.45
C ALA A 30 1.09 -4.02 -13.00
N ARG A 31 1.57 -3.15 -12.11
CA ARG A 31 1.03 -3.02 -10.75
C ARG A 31 -0.27 -2.21 -10.69
N MET A 32 -0.64 -1.46 -11.72
CA MET A 32 -1.88 -0.66 -11.75
C MET A 32 -3.09 -1.55 -12.03
N ASN A 33 -3.70 -2.10 -10.98
CA ASN A 33 -4.96 -2.84 -11.01
C ASN A 33 -6.11 -1.99 -10.42
N GLU A 34 -7.31 -2.57 -10.35
CA GLU A 34 -8.54 -1.90 -9.84
C GLU A 34 -8.38 -1.38 -8.40
N ASP A 35 -7.55 -2.05 -7.59
CA ASP A 35 -7.25 -1.69 -6.20
C ASP A 35 -6.00 -0.82 -6.03
N TYR A 36 -5.39 -0.32 -7.11
CA TYR A 36 -4.14 0.45 -7.02
C TYR A 36 -4.31 1.74 -6.19
N ASN A 37 -5.51 2.31 -6.22
CA ASN A 37 -5.91 3.45 -5.39
C ASN A 37 -6.02 3.13 -3.89
N GLN A 38 -5.77 1.89 -3.45
CA GLN A 38 -5.71 1.51 -2.05
C GLN A 38 -4.27 1.50 -1.50
N HIS A 39 -3.25 1.62 -2.37
CA HIS A 39 -1.84 1.55 -1.96
C HIS A 39 -1.46 2.60 -0.91
N TRP A 40 -2.08 3.79 -0.95
CA TRP A 40 -1.87 4.85 0.04
C TRP A 40 -2.21 4.39 1.46
N MET A 41 -3.17 3.47 1.64
CA MET A 41 -3.53 2.97 2.97
C MET A 41 -2.39 2.19 3.61
N SER A 42 -1.63 1.43 2.82
CA SER A 42 -0.42 0.77 3.30
C SER A 42 0.67 1.78 3.63
N GLU A 43 0.88 2.81 2.81
CA GLU A 43 1.85 3.88 3.11
C GLU A 43 1.50 4.65 4.39
N THR A 44 0.22 4.98 4.59
CA THR A 44 -0.27 5.60 5.84
C THR A 44 -0.05 4.66 7.02
N GLY A 45 -0.42 3.38 6.90
CA GLY A 45 -0.20 2.37 7.93
C GLY A 45 1.27 2.24 8.32
N PHE A 46 2.18 2.15 7.35
CA PHE A 46 3.62 2.07 7.61
C PHE A 46 4.23 3.36 8.15
N SER A 47 3.68 4.52 7.78
CA SER A 47 4.13 5.82 8.31
C SER A 47 3.74 5.97 9.78
N GLN A 48 2.47 5.67 10.10
CA GLN A 48 1.97 5.62 11.48
C GLN A 48 2.82 4.68 12.34
N LEU A 49 3.16 3.52 11.78
CA LEU A 49 3.98 2.52 12.45
C LEU A 49 5.39 3.00 12.78
N LYS A 50 5.99 3.76 11.86
CA LYS A 50 7.31 4.36 12.07
C LYS A 50 7.25 5.49 13.09
N GLU A 51 6.17 6.25 13.11
CA GLU A 51 5.96 7.31 14.09
C GLU A 51 5.77 6.74 15.50
N ASP A 52 4.95 5.68 15.65
CA ASP A 52 4.60 5.09 16.94
C ASP A 52 5.73 4.20 17.53
N ASP A 53 6.40 3.43 16.65
CA ASP A 53 7.32 2.36 17.04
C ASP A 53 8.71 2.47 16.41
N GLY A 54 8.97 3.43 15.53
CA GLY A 54 10.25 3.53 14.79
C GLY A 54 11.49 3.67 15.67
N GLU A 55 11.40 4.44 16.77
CA GLU A 55 12.51 4.54 17.74
C GLU A 55 12.63 3.31 18.66
N LYS A 56 11.51 2.62 18.91
CA LYS A 56 11.48 1.39 19.73
C LYS A 56 12.03 0.19 18.95
N LEU A 57 11.91 0.21 17.62
CA LEU A 57 12.36 -0.84 16.71
C LEU A 57 13.89 -0.83 16.53
N ARG A 58 14.63 -1.32 17.52
CA ARG A 58 16.08 -1.53 17.38
C ARG A 58 16.36 -2.73 16.49
N SER A 59 17.23 -2.56 15.48
CA SER A 59 17.63 -3.59 14.49
C SER A 59 18.00 -4.96 15.11
N ARG A 60 18.58 -4.97 16.32
CA ARG A 60 18.97 -6.19 17.06
C ARG A 60 17.78 -7.01 17.60
N SER A 61 16.63 -6.38 17.87
CA SER A 61 15.39 -7.01 18.33
C SER A 61 14.28 -6.99 17.26
N TRP A 62 14.62 -6.52 16.06
CA TRP A 62 13.69 -6.26 14.96
C TRP A 62 12.74 -7.42 14.67
N HIS A 63 13.25 -8.66 14.64
CA HIS A 63 12.41 -9.82 14.33
C HIS A 63 11.31 -10.06 15.37
N GLY A 64 11.60 -9.89 16.66
CA GLY A 64 10.61 -10.04 17.73
C GLY A 64 9.56 -8.93 17.71
N GLN A 65 10.02 -7.70 17.53
CA GLN A 65 9.14 -6.53 17.52
C GLN A 65 8.27 -6.47 16.25
N PHE A 66 8.79 -6.88 15.09
CA PHE A 66 8.02 -7.04 13.87
C PHE A 66 6.91 -8.09 14.02
N ARG A 67 7.19 -9.21 14.70
CA ARG A 67 6.18 -10.24 14.98
C ARG A 67 5.10 -9.76 15.94
N GLU A 68 5.49 -9.03 16.99
CA GLU A 68 4.58 -8.40 17.95
C GLU A 68 3.59 -7.47 17.24
N LEU A 69 4.12 -6.59 16.40
CA LEU A 69 3.38 -5.64 15.59
C LEU A 69 2.44 -6.32 14.59
N THR A 70 2.93 -7.32 13.85
CA THR A 70 2.12 -8.14 12.92
C THR A 70 0.94 -8.78 13.66
N ARG A 71 1.17 -9.29 14.87
CA ARG A 71 0.11 -9.90 15.70
C ARG A 71 -0.94 -8.88 16.13
N LYS A 72 -0.54 -7.67 16.53
CA LYS A 72 -1.46 -6.56 16.86
C LYS A 72 -2.32 -6.17 15.66
N CYS A 73 -1.72 -6.06 14.48
CA CYS A 73 -2.47 -5.77 13.25
C CYS A 73 -3.49 -6.87 12.92
N ILE A 74 -3.10 -8.14 13.03
CA ILE A 74 -4.01 -9.28 12.79
C ILE A 74 -5.18 -9.25 13.78
N VAL A 75 -4.91 -9.11 15.08
CA VAL A 75 -5.96 -9.06 16.11
C VAL A 75 -6.91 -7.90 15.85
N ARG A 76 -6.39 -6.69 15.56
CA ARG A 76 -7.21 -5.52 15.26
C ARG A 76 -8.11 -5.74 14.05
N ASN A 77 -7.59 -6.33 12.98
CA ASN A 77 -8.37 -6.61 11.78
C ASN A 77 -9.47 -7.65 12.04
N LEU A 78 -9.16 -8.71 12.82
CA LEU A 78 -10.15 -9.71 13.21
C LEU A 78 -11.24 -9.14 14.11
N THR A 79 -10.89 -8.29 15.07
CA THR A 79 -11.87 -7.61 15.94
C THR A 79 -12.77 -6.68 15.14
N GLN A 80 -12.24 -5.97 14.14
CA GLN A 80 -13.04 -5.12 13.25
C GLN A 80 -13.94 -5.92 12.31
N ALA A 81 -13.51 -7.11 11.86
CA ALA A 81 -14.31 -7.97 10.98
C ALA A 81 -15.41 -8.75 11.72
N ALA A 82 -15.25 -8.96 13.03
CA ALA A 82 -16.22 -9.64 13.88
C ALA A 82 -17.27 -8.69 14.50
N SER A 83 -17.08 -7.38 14.36
CA SER A 83 -18.05 -6.33 14.73
C SER A 83 -18.92 -5.96 13.54
#